data_AF-A0A3D1ZNX0-F1
#
_entry.id   AF-A0A3D1ZNX0-F1
#
_cell.length_a   1.000
_cell.length_b   1.000
_cell.length_c   1.000
_cell.angle_alpha   90.00
_cell.angle_beta   90.00
_cell.angle_gamma   90.00
#
_symmetry.space_group_name_H-M   'P 1'
#
loop_
_entity.id
_entity.type
_entity.pdbx_description
1 polymer ?
#
loop_
_entity_poly.entity_id
_entity_poly.type
_entity_poly.pdbx_seq_one_letter_code
_entity_poly.pdbx_strand_id
1 'polypeptide(L)'
;NGFFYVIDRTNGEFISAEPYAKVNWASHIDPNTGRPVMTEVANYRDEPQFTLPSMVGAHNWHPMAYHPEHQLMYIPTIEQGFEFKANDEFANEGTLHTGVAMSMGRADPLLFKAVQKATHIGSIVAWDPVAQTEWWRVDFDK
;
A
#
# COMPACT_ATOMS: atom_id res chain seq x y z
N ASN A 1 0.63 -3.12 -2.65
CA ASN A 1 0.74 -3.32 -1.18
C ASN A 1 1.78 -2.37 -0.53
N GLY A 2 2.53 -1.59 -1.32
CA GLY A 2 3.51 -0.62 -0.84
C GLY A 2 4.97 -1.07 -0.96
N PHE A 3 5.24 -2.32 -1.33
CA PHE A 3 6.59 -2.84 -1.60
C PHE A 3 6.89 -2.89 -3.10
N PHE A 4 8.12 -2.56 -3.49
CA PHE A 4 8.61 -2.64 -4.87
C PHE A 4 9.41 -3.93 -5.07
N TYR A 5 8.85 -4.90 -5.80
CA TYR A 5 9.47 -6.21 -5.97
C TYR A 5 10.37 -6.24 -7.20
N VAL A 6 11.57 -6.81 -7.04
CA VAL A 6 12.45 -7.20 -8.14
C VAL A 6 12.59 -8.73 -8.12
N ILE A 7 12.32 -9.33 -9.27
CA ILE A 7 12.24 -10.78 -9.47
C ILE A 7 13.02 -11.13 -10.73
N ASP A 8 13.75 -12.24 -10.73
CA ASP A 8 14.36 -12.76 -11.94
C ASP A 8 13.26 -13.29 -12.88
N ARG A 9 13.12 -12.61 -14.03
CA ARG A 9 12.08 -12.93 -15.02
C ARG A 9 12.22 -14.32 -15.66
N THR A 10 13.38 -14.97 -15.55
CA THR A 10 13.68 -16.24 -16.20
C THR A 10 13.23 -17.45 -15.39
N ASN A 11 13.23 -17.34 -14.05
CA ASN A 11 12.93 -18.44 -13.15
C ASN A 11 11.95 -18.07 -12.00
N GLY A 12 11.59 -16.78 -11.86
CA GLY A 12 10.71 -16.29 -10.79
C GLY A 12 11.38 -16.14 -9.43
N GLU A 13 12.71 -16.23 -9.36
CA GLU A 13 13.47 -16.10 -8.12
C GLU A 13 13.36 -14.68 -7.55
N PHE A 14 13.11 -14.60 -6.24
CA PHE A 14 13.05 -13.34 -5.51
C PHE A 14 14.45 -12.70 -5.42
N ILE A 15 14.57 -11.43 -5.77
CA ILE A 15 15.83 -10.68 -5.67
C ILE A 15 15.78 -9.69 -4.51
N SER A 16 14.80 -8.79 -4.48
CA SER A 16 14.66 -7.77 -3.44
C SER A 16 13.25 -7.18 -3.36
N ALA A 17 12.89 -6.62 -2.20
CA ALA A 17 11.69 -5.81 -2.05
C ALA A 17 11.75 -4.87 -0.85
N GLU A 18 11.66 -3.57 -1.11
CA GLU A 18 11.59 -2.52 -0.08
C GLU A 18 10.33 -1.66 -0.26
N PRO A 19 9.88 -0.96 0.80
CA PRO A 19 8.74 -0.08 0.70
C PRO A 19 9.06 1.19 -0.12
N TYR A 20 8.30 1.45 -1.18
CA TYR A 20 8.36 2.70 -1.97
C TYR A 20 7.32 3.75 -1.51
N ALA A 21 6.51 3.39 -0.52
CA ALA A 21 5.47 4.21 0.09
C ALA A 21 5.36 3.85 1.57
N LYS A 22 4.54 4.60 2.33
CA LYS A 22 4.27 4.25 3.73
C LYS A 22 3.53 2.93 3.82
N VAL A 23 4.06 2.03 4.66
CA VAL A 23 3.53 0.68 4.90
C VAL A 23 3.54 0.41 6.40
N ASN A 24 2.46 -0.16 6.92
CA ASN A 24 2.41 -0.61 8.32
C ASN A 24 1.86 -2.02 8.53
N TRP A 25 1.22 -2.66 7.52
CA TRP A 25 0.69 -4.02 7.64
C TRP A 25 1.78 -5.10 7.67
N ALA A 26 2.95 -4.82 7.12
CA ALA A 26 4.12 -5.67 7.18
C ALA A 26 5.35 -4.83 7.51
N SER A 27 6.28 -5.41 8.26
CA SER A 27 7.52 -4.73 8.65
C SER A 27 8.56 -4.74 7.53
N HIS A 28 8.65 -5.86 6.79
CA HIS A 28 9.55 -6.06 5.65
C HIS A 28 9.12 -7.31 4.86
N ILE A 29 9.79 -7.57 3.74
CA ILE A 29 9.73 -8.86 3.03
C ILE A 29 10.94 -9.69 3.46
N ASP A 30 10.72 -10.90 3.96
CA ASP A 30 11.81 -11.80 4.36
C ASP A 30 12.60 -12.25 3.13
N PRO A 31 13.91 -11.95 3.04
CA PRO A 31 14.70 -12.23 1.85
C PRO A 31 14.90 -13.74 1.59
N ASN A 32 14.74 -14.60 2.61
CA ASN A 32 14.90 -16.04 2.44
C ASN A 32 13.64 -16.71 1.90
N THR A 33 12.47 -16.14 2.19
CA THR A 33 11.17 -16.75 1.85
C THR A 33 10.38 -15.96 0.81
N GLY A 34 10.73 -14.70 0.57
CA GLY A 34 9.96 -13.77 -0.26
C GLY A 34 8.59 -13.42 0.33
N ARG A 35 8.32 -13.77 1.60
CA ARG A 35 7.04 -13.56 2.26
C ARG A 35 7.06 -12.28 3.10
N PRO A 36 5.96 -11.51 3.13
CA PRO A 36 5.82 -10.39 4.06
C PRO A 36 5.86 -10.86 5.51
N VAL A 37 6.62 -10.15 6.35
CA VAL A 37 6.61 -10.32 7.81
C VAL A 37 5.54 -9.39 8.39
N MET A 38 4.35 -9.97 8.60
CA MET A 38 3.15 -9.29 9.06
C MET A 38 3.34 -8.59 10.41
N THR A 39 2.77 -7.41 10.56
CA THR A 39 2.60 -6.74 11.87
C THR A 39 1.24 -7.07 12.45
N GLU A 40 0.99 -6.65 13.70
CA GLU A 40 -0.33 -6.76 14.33
C GLU A 40 -1.42 -6.00 13.55
N VAL A 41 -1.06 -4.91 12.85
CA VAL A 41 -1.98 -4.08 12.04
C VAL A 41 -2.62 -4.87 10.91
N ALA A 42 -1.99 -5.95 10.43
CA ALA A 42 -2.58 -6.78 9.39
C ALA A 42 -3.79 -7.61 9.86
N ASN A 43 -4.00 -7.76 11.17
CA ASN A 43 -5.12 -8.53 11.72
C ASN A 43 -6.30 -7.64 12.10
N TYR A 44 -7.22 -7.43 11.16
CA TYR A 44 -8.46 -6.67 11.35
C TYR A 44 -9.71 -7.52 11.60
N ARG A 45 -9.53 -8.81 11.96
CA ARG A 45 -10.66 -9.72 12.19
C ARG A 45 -11.47 -9.29 13.40
N ASP A 46 -10.81 -9.17 14.54
CA ASP A 46 -11.46 -8.96 15.82
C ASP A 46 -11.63 -7.47 16.14
N GLU A 47 -10.65 -6.64 15.76
CA GLU A 47 -10.64 -5.20 16.03
C GLU A 47 -10.35 -4.39 14.77
N PRO A 48 -10.85 -3.14 14.68
CA PRO A 48 -10.50 -2.24 13.58
C PRO A 48 -9.00 -1.94 13.54
N GLN A 49 -8.41 -1.92 12.35
CA GLN A 49 -7.00 -1.59 12.12
C GLN A 49 -6.86 -0.50 11.09
N PHE A 50 -6.07 0.54 11.41
CA PHE A 50 -5.72 1.56 10.45
C PHE A 50 -4.51 1.13 9.62
N THR A 51 -4.75 0.80 8.35
CA THR A 51 -3.74 0.23 7.46
C THR A 51 -3.26 1.24 6.40
N LEU A 52 -1.97 1.20 6.13
CA LEU A 52 -1.30 1.84 5.00
C LEU A 52 -0.62 0.78 4.14
N PRO A 53 -0.83 0.77 2.81
CA PRO A 53 -1.81 1.60 2.09
C PRO A 53 -3.27 1.14 2.31
N SER A 54 -4.23 1.96 1.87
CA SER A 54 -5.66 1.66 1.85
C SER A 54 -6.01 0.57 0.82
N MET A 55 -7.31 0.28 0.69
CA MET A 55 -7.82 -0.65 -0.33
C MET A 55 -7.48 -0.25 -1.78
N VAL A 56 -7.21 1.05 -2.06
CA VAL A 56 -6.79 1.47 -3.41
C VAL A 56 -5.30 1.21 -3.66
N GLY A 57 -4.53 0.87 -2.61
CA GLY A 57 -3.11 0.58 -2.70
C GLY A 57 -2.23 1.84 -2.79
N ALA A 58 -0.93 1.64 -2.56
CA ALA A 58 0.10 2.68 -2.75
C ALA A 58 0.32 3.03 -4.22
N HIS A 59 -0.18 2.20 -5.12
CA HIS A 59 -0.19 2.32 -6.57
C HIS A 59 -1.36 1.47 -7.07
N ASN A 60 -2.02 1.89 -8.15
CA ASN A 60 -3.18 1.19 -8.71
C ASN A 60 -2.96 0.93 -10.21
N TRP A 61 -3.99 0.97 -11.03
CA TRP A 61 -3.92 0.64 -12.47
C TRP A 61 -3.14 1.64 -13.32
N HIS A 62 -2.87 2.85 -12.82
CA HIS A 62 -2.13 3.88 -13.55
C HIS A 62 -0.74 3.35 -13.94
N PRO A 63 -0.32 3.37 -15.21
CA PRO A 63 0.95 2.80 -15.61
C PRO A 63 2.13 3.57 -14.99
N MET A 64 3.17 2.83 -14.60
CA MET A 64 4.50 3.36 -14.27
C MET A 64 5.42 3.34 -15.51
N ALA A 65 6.51 4.09 -15.47
CA ALA A 65 7.47 4.18 -16.59
C ALA A 65 8.91 3.91 -16.11
N TYR A 66 9.75 3.34 -16.98
CA TYR A 66 11.17 3.08 -16.71
C TYR A 66 12.06 3.98 -17.57
N HIS A 67 13.08 4.59 -16.98
CA HIS A 67 14.11 5.33 -17.68
C HIS A 67 15.39 4.49 -17.77
N PRO A 68 15.79 3.98 -18.96
CA PRO A 68 16.91 3.05 -19.06
C PRO A 68 18.27 3.68 -18.74
N GLU A 69 18.51 4.95 -19.09
CA GLU A 69 19.83 5.57 -18.85
C GLU A 69 20.11 5.82 -17.37
N HIS A 70 19.11 6.29 -16.61
CA HIS A 70 19.20 6.50 -15.16
C HIS A 70 18.80 5.26 -14.36
N GLN A 71 18.28 4.23 -15.02
CA GLN A 71 17.76 3.00 -14.44
C GLN A 71 16.67 3.21 -13.37
N LEU A 72 15.84 4.25 -13.53
CA LEU A 72 14.80 4.62 -12.55
C LEU A 72 13.41 4.20 -13.00
N MET A 73 12.59 3.83 -12.02
CA MET A 73 11.15 3.63 -12.17
C MET A 73 10.41 4.88 -11.68
N TYR A 74 9.53 5.45 -12.50
CA TYR A 74 8.63 6.53 -12.11
C TYR A 74 7.27 5.97 -11.77
N ILE A 75 6.90 6.09 -10.49
CA ILE A 75 5.71 5.46 -9.92
C ILE A 75 4.70 6.55 -9.54
N PRO A 76 3.48 6.53 -10.13
CA PRO A 76 2.34 7.27 -9.58
C PRO A 76 1.91 6.62 -8.27
N THR A 77 2.24 7.26 -7.16
CA THR A 77 1.95 6.77 -5.82
C THR A 77 0.73 7.44 -5.22
N ILE A 78 0.03 6.69 -4.37
CA ILE A 78 -1.14 7.13 -3.61
C ILE A 78 -0.81 6.88 -2.14
N GLU A 79 -0.58 7.94 -1.38
CA GLU A 79 -0.53 7.85 0.07
C GLU A 79 -1.96 8.00 0.60
N GLN A 80 -2.61 6.86 0.84
CA GLN A 80 -3.93 6.78 1.45
C GLN A 80 -4.00 5.68 2.50
N GLY A 81 -4.53 5.99 3.69
CA GLY A 81 -4.84 5.00 4.71
C GLY A 81 -6.33 4.66 4.77
N PHE A 82 -6.65 3.50 5.34
CA PHE A 82 -8.02 3.04 5.55
C PHE A 82 -8.13 2.21 6.81
N GLU A 83 -9.25 2.35 7.53
CA GLU A 83 -9.57 1.51 8.67
C GLU A 83 -10.29 0.24 8.18
N PHE A 84 -9.63 -0.91 8.29
CA PHE A 84 -10.23 -2.21 8.00
C PHE A 84 -10.84 -2.81 9.27
N LYS A 85 -12.03 -3.40 9.13
CA LYS A 85 -12.67 -4.26 10.14
C LYS A 85 -13.47 -5.33 9.40
N ALA A 86 -13.36 -6.59 9.82
CA ALA A 86 -14.19 -7.66 9.28
C ALA A 86 -15.68 -7.35 9.55
N ASN A 87 -16.54 -7.65 8.57
CA ASN A 87 -17.99 -7.49 8.75
C ASN A 87 -18.56 -8.73 9.45
N ASP A 88 -18.94 -8.58 10.72
CA ASP A 88 -19.50 -9.66 11.53
C ASP A 88 -20.92 -10.10 11.06
N GLU A 89 -21.62 -9.25 10.31
CA GLU A 89 -22.98 -9.48 9.78
C GLU A 89 -22.98 -9.89 8.29
N PHE A 90 -21.89 -10.50 7.81
CA PHE A 90 -21.74 -10.86 6.41
C PHE A 90 -22.81 -11.86 5.93
N ALA A 91 -23.80 -11.38 5.16
CA ALA A 91 -24.85 -12.17 4.52
C ALA A 91 -24.87 -11.91 3.01
N ASN A 92 -24.83 -12.97 2.19
CA ASN A 92 -24.41 -12.91 0.79
C ASN A 92 -25.37 -13.56 -0.21
N GLU A 93 -26.48 -12.90 -0.46
CA GLU A 93 -27.22 -13.16 -1.71
C GLU A 93 -27.52 -11.84 -2.41
N GLY A 94 -26.96 -11.66 -3.62
CA GLY A 94 -27.29 -10.55 -4.52
C GLY A 94 -26.61 -9.19 -4.22
N THR A 95 -25.60 -9.13 -3.34
CA THR A 95 -24.91 -7.88 -2.96
C THR A 95 -23.39 -7.96 -3.18
N LEU A 96 -22.66 -6.86 -2.95
CA LEU A 96 -21.20 -6.83 -3.07
C LEU A 96 -20.54 -7.59 -1.92
N HIS A 97 -19.75 -8.63 -2.24
CA HIS A 97 -19.14 -9.51 -1.25
C HIS A 97 -17.75 -9.01 -0.78
N THR A 98 -17.70 -7.88 -0.08
CA THR A 98 -16.41 -7.33 0.40
C THR A 98 -15.90 -8.01 1.67
N GLY A 99 -16.79 -8.52 2.53
CA GLY A 99 -16.43 -9.10 3.84
C GLY A 99 -15.80 -8.11 4.83
N VAL A 100 -15.72 -6.83 4.44
CA VAL A 100 -15.16 -5.72 5.22
C VAL A 100 -16.30 -4.76 5.53
N ALA A 101 -16.36 -4.29 6.76
CA ALA A 101 -17.29 -3.25 7.16
C ALA A 101 -16.97 -1.97 6.36
N MET A 102 -17.81 -1.64 5.37
CA MET A 102 -17.63 -0.46 4.52
C MET A 102 -18.05 0.84 5.21
N SER A 103 -18.60 0.76 6.42
CA SER A 103 -18.61 1.92 7.30
C SER A 103 -17.19 2.08 7.78
N MET A 104 -16.46 3.08 7.25
CA MET A 104 -15.38 3.66 8.06
C MET A 104 -16.00 3.90 9.43
N GLY A 105 -15.36 3.35 10.46
CA GLY A 105 -15.86 3.48 11.80
C GLY A 105 -16.18 4.94 12.06
N ARG A 106 -17.09 5.17 12.99
CA ARG A 106 -17.43 6.48 13.52
C ARG A 106 -16.22 7.14 14.22
N ALA A 107 -15.06 7.19 13.57
CA ALA A 107 -14.01 8.13 13.88
C ALA A 107 -14.68 9.49 13.92
N ASP A 108 -14.36 10.25 14.98
CA ASP A 108 -14.67 11.66 15.05
C ASP A 108 -14.47 12.28 13.65
N PRO A 109 -15.48 12.92 13.04
CA PRO A 109 -15.36 13.51 11.71
C PRO A 109 -14.12 14.41 11.57
N LEU A 110 -13.65 15.01 12.67
CA LEU A 110 -12.41 15.77 12.73
C LEU A 110 -11.17 14.88 12.64
N LEU A 111 -11.13 13.75 13.35
CA LEU A 111 -10.04 12.77 13.24
C LEU A 111 -10.00 12.19 11.82
N PHE A 112 -11.15 11.84 11.26
CA PHE A 112 -11.25 11.35 9.89
C PHE A 112 -10.69 12.38 8.89
N LYS A 113 -11.11 13.63 9.01
CA LYS A 113 -10.63 14.73 8.16
C LYS A 113 -9.13 15.00 8.36
N ALA A 114 -8.62 14.85 9.58
CA ALA A 114 -7.20 15.00 9.90
C ALA A 114 -6.37 13.88 9.26
N VAL A 115 -6.82 12.62 9.38
CA VAL A 115 -6.20 11.45 8.76
C VAL A 115 -6.23 11.58 7.23
N GLN A 116 -7.37 11.96 6.63
CA GLN A 116 -7.43 12.22 5.20
C GLN A 116 -6.47 13.33 4.79
N LYS A 117 -6.40 14.43 5.55
CA LYS A 117 -5.46 15.51 5.24
C LYS A 117 -4.00 15.03 5.29
N ALA A 118 -3.67 14.16 6.24
CA ALA A 118 -2.31 13.62 6.39
C ALA A 118 -1.97 12.50 5.40
N THR A 119 -2.98 11.80 4.88
CA THR A 119 -2.82 10.58 4.06
C THR A 119 -3.75 10.62 2.84
N HIS A 120 -3.84 11.74 2.14
CA HIS A 120 -4.46 11.79 0.79
C HIS A 120 -3.54 12.65 -0.04
N ILE A 121 -2.39 12.08 -0.37
CA ILE A 121 -1.36 12.73 -1.17
C ILE A 121 -1.08 11.80 -2.35
N GLY A 122 -1.21 12.32 -3.56
CA GLY A 122 -0.67 11.65 -4.74
C GLY A 122 0.72 12.21 -5.02
N SER A 123 1.65 11.36 -5.44
CA SER A 123 3.01 11.80 -5.77
C SER A 123 3.55 11.03 -6.97
N ILE A 124 4.47 11.65 -7.72
CA ILE A 124 5.39 10.90 -8.59
C ILE A 124 6.66 10.61 -7.80
N VAL A 125 7.01 9.33 -7.68
CA VAL A 125 8.24 8.85 -7.04
C VAL A 125 9.18 8.33 -8.12
N ALA A 126 10.43 8.80 -8.11
CA ALA A 126 11.51 8.15 -8.84
C ALA A 126 12.22 7.15 -7.92
N TRP A 127 12.15 5.88 -8.28
CA TRP A 127 12.63 4.74 -7.50
C TRP A 127 13.76 4.04 -8.24
N ASP A 128 14.87 3.78 -7.54
CA ASP A 128 15.94 2.92 -8.02
C ASP A 128 15.60 1.46 -7.64
N PRO A 129 15.26 0.59 -8.61
CA PRO A 129 14.89 -0.79 -8.32
C PRO A 129 16.07 -1.65 -7.90
N VAL A 130 17.31 -1.28 -8.21
CA VAL A 130 18.51 -2.05 -7.84
C VAL A 130 18.94 -1.69 -6.43
N ALA A 131 19.05 -0.39 -6.14
CA ALA A 131 19.38 0.09 -4.81
C ALA A 131 18.21 0.01 -3.83
N GLN A 132 16.98 -0.15 -4.33
CA GLN A 132 15.74 -0.17 -3.55
C GLN A 132 15.56 1.12 -2.72
N THR A 133 15.79 2.27 -3.35
CA THR A 133 15.72 3.59 -2.71
C THR A 133 14.98 4.63 -3.55
N GLU A 134 14.36 5.58 -2.87
CA GLU A 134 13.79 6.78 -3.49
C GLU A 134 14.91 7.74 -3.88
N TRP A 135 14.93 8.16 -5.15
CA TRP A 135 15.82 9.21 -5.63
C TRP A 135 15.23 10.59 -5.38
N TRP A 136 13.95 10.76 -5.72
CA TRP A 136 13.19 11.99 -5.48
C TRP A 136 11.69 11.72 -5.55
N ARG A 137 10.93 12.68 -5.03
CA ARG A 137 9.46 12.69 -5.04
C ARG A 137 8.95 14.08 -5.40
N VAL A 138 7.86 14.11 -6.15
CA VAL A 138 7.05 15.31 -6.39
C VAL A 138 5.64 15.03 -5.92
N ASP A 139 5.20 15.73 -4.89
CA ASP A 139 3.81 15.66 -4.41
C ASP A 139 2.92 16.51 -5.31
N PHE A 140 1.71 16.03 -5.57
CA PHE A 140 0.68 16.83 -6.21
C PHE A 140 0.07 17.76 -5.15
N ASP A 141 0.20 19.08 -5.38
CA ASP A 141 -0.39 20.12 -4.53
C ASP A 141 -1.91 19.93 -4.34
N LYS A 142 -2.41 20.39 -3.19
CA LYS A 142 -3.85 20.40 -2.85
C LYS A 142 -4.54 21.67 -3.28
#